data_AF-A0A1H3A0S9-F1
#
_entry.id   AF-A0A1H3A0S9-F1
#
_cell.length_a   1.000
_cell.length_b   1.000
_cell.length_c   1.000
_cell.angle_alpha   90.00
_cell.angle_beta   90.00
_cell.angle_gamma   90.00
#
_symmetry.space_group_name_H-M   'P 1'
#
loop_
_entity.id
_entity.type
_entity.pdbx_description
1 polymer ?
#
loop_
_entity_poly.entity_id
_entity_poly.type
_entity_poly.pdbx_seq_one_letter_code
_entity_poly.pdbx_strand_id
1 'polypeptide(L)' 'MDQLSDDLLLDAYDAAHKFELDPEFILLLRAELKRRQLNPENYRNTA' A
#
# COMPACT_ATOMS: atom_id res chain seq x y z
N MET A 1 -10.04 1.45 5.50
CA MET A 1 -8.63 1.88 5.44
C MET A 1 -8.18 2.60 6.70
N ASP A 2 -8.96 3.50 7.30
CA ASP A 2 -8.55 4.31 8.47
C ASP A 2 -8.08 3.54 9.71
N GLN A 3 -8.31 2.23 9.76
CA GLN A 3 -7.83 1.35 10.84
C GLN A 3 -6.56 0.56 10.50
N LEU A 4 -6.13 0.53 9.23
CA LEU A 4 -4.83 -0.04 8.89
C LEU A 4 -3.73 0.87 9.42
N SER A 5 -2.73 0.28 10.05
CA SER A 5 -1.46 0.97 10.28
C SER A 5 -0.77 1.24 8.95
N ASP A 6 0.14 2.21 8.95
CA ASP A 6 0.88 2.58 7.76
C ASP A 6 1.73 1.41 7.23
N ASP A 7 2.35 0.63 8.12
CA ASP A 7 3.12 -0.58 7.77
C ASP A 7 2.24 -1.63 7.08
N LEU A 8 1.07 -1.94 7.65
CA LEU A 8 0.17 -2.94 7.07
C LEU A 8 -0.41 -2.47 5.73
N LEU A 9 -0.61 -1.16 5.55
CA LEU A 9 -1.08 -0.58 4.29
C LEU A 9 -0.02 -0.70 3.20
N LEU A 10 1.25 -0.49 3.54
CA LEU A 10 2.39 -0.66 2.63
C LEU A 10 2.56 -2.13 2.24
N ASP A 11 2.51 -3.04 3.22
CA ASP A 11 2.58 -4.49 2.98
C ASP A 11 1.40 -4.98 2.12
N ALA A 12 0.18 -4.47 2.38
CA ALA A 12 -1.00 -4.82 1.60
C ALA A 12 -0.89 -4.34 0.14
N TYR A 13 -0.34 -3.14 -0.09
CA TYR A 13 -0.08 -2.62 -1.44
C TYR A 13 0.92 -3.49 -2.21
N ASP A 14 2.02 -3.87 -1.57
CA ASP A 14 3.02 -4.75 -2.18
C ASP A 14 2.49 -6.16 -2.42
N ALA A 15 1.74 -6.72 -1.48
CA ALA A 15 1.08 -8.01 -1.65
C ALA A 15 0.05 -7.97 -2.79
N ALA A 16 -0.73 -6.90 -2.90
CA ALA A 16 -1.73 -6.78 -3.96
C ALA A 16 -1.10 -6.76 -5.35
N HIS A 17 0.04 -6.09 -5.52
CA HIS A 17 0.83 -6.16 -6.76
C HIS A 17 1.43 -7.55 -6.99
N LYS A 18 2.00 -8.17 -5.95
CA LYS A 18 2.66 -9.48 -6.05
C LYS A 18 1.70 -10.61 -6.44
N PHE A 19 0.47 -10.56 -5.93
CA PHE A 19 -0.55 -11.58 -6.19
C PHE A 19 -1.47 -11.20 -7.35
N GLU A 20 -1.16 -10.13 -8.09
CA GLU A 20 -1.96 -9.63 -9.22
C GLU A 20 -3.44 -9.52 -8.86
N LEU A 21 -3.71 -8.93 -7.69
CA LEU A 21 -5.08 -8.72 -7.23
C LEU A 21 -5.81 -7.72 -8.11
N ASP A 22 -7.11 -7.58 -7.83
CA ASP A 22 -7.99 -6.70 -8.58
C ASP A 22 -7.40 -5.28 -8.76
N PRO A 23 -7.35 -4.76 -10.00
CA PRO A 23 -6.79 -3.44 -10.27
C PRO A 23 -7.50 -2.29 -9.53
N GLU A 24 -8.82 -2.37 -9.31
CA GLU A 24 -9.55 -1.35 -8.54
C GLU A 24 -9.14 -1.39 -7.07
N PHE A 25 -8.88 -2.58 -6.52
CA PHE A 25 -8.35 -2.73 -5.17
C PHE A 25 -6.95 -2.11 -5.04
N ILE A 26 -6.07 -2.35 -6.02
CA ILE A 26 -4.73 -1.75 -6.05
C ILE A 26 -4.82 -0.22 -6.13
N LEU A 27 -5.74 0.32 -6.94
CA LEU A 27 -5.98 1.76 -7.03
C LEU A 27 -6.47 2.35 -5.70
N LEU A 28 -7.33 1.62 -4.98
CA LEU A 28 -7.82 2.04 -3.67
C LEU A 28 -6.69 2.10 -2.63
N LEU A 29 -5.82 1.08 -2.58
CA LEU A 29 -4.62 1.08 -1.73
C LEU A 29 -3.70 2.26 -2.07
N ARG A 30 -3.47 2.52 -3.37
CA ARG A 30 -2.65 3.63 -3.85
C ARG A 30 -3.22 5.00 -3.47
N ALA A 31 -4.53 5.18 -3.58
CA ALA A 31 -5.20 6.42 -3.19
C ALA A 31 -5.04 6.69 -1.70
N GLU A 32 -5.13 5.65 -0.87
CA GLU A 32 -4.93 5.76 0.58
C GLU A 32 -3.47 6.06 0.95
N LEU A 33 -2.50 5.40 0.32
CA LEU A 33 -1.07 5.70 0.50
C LEU A 33 -0.78 7.18 0.19
N LYS A 34 -1.32 7.69 -0.92
CA LYS A 34 -1.19 9.10 -1.31
C LYS A 34 -1.86 10.03 -0.28
N ARG A 35 -3.04 9.69 0.24
CA ARG A 35 -3.76 10.46 1.26
C ARG A 35 -2.93 10.62 2.53
N ARG A 36 -2.20 9.57 2.93
CA ARG A 36 -1.33 9.54 4.11
C ARG A 36 0.10 10.01 3.85
N GLN A 37 0.43 10.36 2.61
CA GLN A 37 1.78 10.74 2.18
C GLN A 37 2.83 9.64 2.43
N LEU A 38 2.41 8.38 2.37
CA LEU A 38 3.28 7.23 2.50
C LEU A 38 3.92 6.91 1.15
N ASN A 39 5.24 6.70 1.16
CA ASN A 39 5.98 6.36 -0.04
C ASN A 39 6.46 4.90 0.03
N PRO A 40 5.88 3.98 -0.76
CA PRO A 40 6.26 2.57 -0.74
C PRO A 40 7.73 2.33 -1.13
N GLU A 41 8.32 3.20 -1.95
CA GLU A 41 9.74 3.12 -2.32
C GLU A 41 10.67 3.42 -1.14
N ASN A 42 10.24 4.26 -0.20
CA ASN A 42 11.04 4.59 0.97
C ASN A 42 11.00 3.46 2.02
N TYR A 43 9.91 2.70 2.08
CA TYR A 43 9.72 1.59 3.03
C TYR A 43 10.57 0.36 2.65
N ARG A 44 10.74 0.10 1.35
CA ARG A 44 11.57 -1.01 0.86
C ARG A 44 13.04 -0.95 1.27
N ASN A 45 13.57 0.23 1.57
CA ASN A 45 14.99 0.41 1.92
C ASN A 45 15.29 0.15 3.41
N THR A 46 14.27 -0.14 4.21
CA THR A 46 14.42 -0.34 5.67
C THR A 46 14.09 -1.75 6.16
N ALA A 47 13.64 -2.65 5.27
CA ALA A 47 13.24 -4.03 5.60
C ALA A 47 14.29 -5.08 5.17
#